data_AF-A0A9D0VJU4-F1
#
_entry.id   AF-A0A9D0VJU4-F1
#
_cell.length_a   1.000
_cell.length_b   1.000
_cell.length_c   1.000
_cell.angle_alpha   90.00
_cell.angle_beta   90.00
_cell.angle_gamma   90.00
#
_symmetry.space_group_name_H-M   'P 1'
#
loop_
_entity.id
_entity.type
_entity.pdbx_description
1 polymer ?
#
loop_
_entity_poly.entity_id
_entity_poly.type
_entity_poly.pdbx_seq_one_letter_code
_entity_poly.pdbx_strand_id
1 'polypeptide(L)' 'MQFDEDHSTTRAGNAAENLARVRYMAPNLLKNDASIEVGIKIKRQIAGWDHSHLLKLLGLTP' A
#
# COMPACT_ATOMS: atom_id res chain seq x y z
N MET A 1 11.63 8.84 4.11
CA MET A 1 10.24 9.21 3.82
C MET A 1 9.52 8.04 3.15
N GLN A 2 8.56 7.41 3.82
CA GLN A 2 7.94 6.17 3.33
C GLN A 2 6.67 6.45 2.51
N PHE A 3 5.86 7.42 2.92
CA PHE A 3 4.78 8.02 2.14
C PHE A 3 4.86 9.52 2.40
N ASP A 4 4.93 10.34 1.35
CA ASP A 4 5.14 11.79 1.39
C ASP A 4 3.89 12.49 1.98
N GLU A 5 3.71 12.32 3.28
CA GLU A 5 2.46 12.63 3.99
C GLU A 5 2.23 14.13 4.14
N ASP A 6 3.31 14.87 4.39
CA ASP A 6 3.31 16.33 4.60
C ASP A 6 2.74 17.09 3.38
N HIS A 7 2.90 16.53 2.18
CA HIS A 7 2.41 17.11 0.93
C HIS A 7 0.97 16.69 0.56
N SER A 8 0.32 15.84 1.35
CA SER A 8 -0.97 15.25 1.01
C SER A 8 -2.14 16.14 1.45
N THR A 9 -2.57 17.05 0.57
CA THR A 9 -3.72 17.96 0.81
C THR A 9 -5.06 17.24 0.66
N THR A 10 -5.37 16.36 1.61
CA THR A 10 -6.63 15.61 1.59
C THR A 10 -7.76 16.50 2.11
N ARG A 11 -8.62 17.00 1.21
CA ARG A 11 -9.65 18.02 1.53
C ARG A 11 -11.08 17.47 1.70
N ALA A 12 -11.25 16.14 1.71
CA ALA A 12 -12.56 15.50 1.72
C ALA A 12 -12.83 14.77 3.05
N GLY A 13 -13.61 15.37 3.96
CA GLY A 13 -14.12 14.71 5.17
C GLY A 13 -13.10 13.82 5.91
N ASN A 14 -13.45 12.55 6.12
CA ASN A 14 -12.61 11.55 6.81
C ASN A 14 -11.46 10.98 5.95
N ALA A 15 -11.19 11.53 4.76
CA ALA A 15 -10.19 10.97 3.86
C ALA A 15 -8.78 11.04 4.46
N ALA A 16 -8.46 12.03 5.28
CA ALA A 16 -7.19 12.11 5.99
C ALA A 16 -7.00 10.91 6.95
N GLU A 17 -8.01 10.60 7.76
CA GLU A 17 -8.00 9.47 8.69
C GLU A 17 -7.97 8.13 7.94
N ASN A 18 -8.79 7.99 6.90
CA ASN A 18 -8.82 6.78 6.06
C ASN A 18 -7.46 6.55 5.39
N LEU A 19 -6.83 7.59 4.83
CA LEU A 19 -5.51 7.48 4.22
C LEU A 19 -4.43 7.14 5.25
N ALA A 20 -4.45 7.77 6.43
CA ALA A 20 -3.51 7.44 7.51
C ALA A 20 -3.63 5.97 7.91
N ARG A 21 -4.87 5.46 8.01
CA ARG A 21 -5.16 4.06 8.33
C ARG A 21 -4.62 3.11 7.25
N VAL A 22 -4.86 3.41 5.98
CA VAL A 22 -4.34 2.62 4.85
C VAL A 22 -2.81 2.65 4.81
N ARG A 23 -2.18 3.82 5.02
CA ARG A 23 -0.72 3.96 5.06
C ARG A 23 -0.08 3.16 6.19
N TYR A 24 -0.75 3.05 7.33
CA TYR A 24 -0.31 2.21 8.44
C TYR A 24 -0.41 0.72 8.10
N MET A 25 -1.50 0.30 7.44
CA MET A 25 -1.71 -1.12 7.07
C MET A 25 -0.85 -1.58 5.89
N ALA A 26 -0.61 -0.73 4.90
CA ALA A 26 0.12 -1.06 3.68
C ALA A 26 1.51 -1.73 3.90
N PRO A 27 2.43 -1.20 4.73
CA PRO A 27 3.72 -1.85 4.95
C PRO A 27 3.61 -3.18 5.69
N ASN A 28 2.58 -3.36 6.55
CA ASN A 28 2.34 -4.64 7.21
C ASN A 28 1.87 -5.70 6.21
N LEU A 29 1.00 -5.32 5.27
CA LEU A 29 0.56 -6.20 4.19
C LEU A 29 1.74 -6.63 3.29
N LEU A 30 2.57 -5.67 2.87
CA LEU A 30 3.75 -5.92 2.01
C LEU A 30 4.85 -6.76 2.71
N LYS A 31 4.94 -6.68 4.04
CA LYS A 31 5.85 -7.53 4.83
C LYS A 31 5.37 -8.98 4.91
N ASN A 32 4.05 -9.20 4.97
CA ASN A 32 3.47 -10.55 5.01
C ASN A 32 3.42 -11.22 3.63
N ASP A 33 3.49 -10.45 2.54
CA ASP A 33 3.57 -11.03 1.20
C ASP A 33 4.90 -11.75 0.98
N ALA A 34 4.84 -13.07 0.80
CA ALA A 34 5.97 -13.92 0.44
C ALA A 34 6.06 -14.15 -1.09
N SER A 35 5.21 -13.50 -1.90
CA SER A 35 5.19 -13.73 -3.35
C SER A 35 6.45 -13.24 -4.05
N ILE A 36 7.09 -12.20 -3.52
CA ILE A 36 8.28 -11.59 -4.14
C ILE A 36 9.34 -11.30 -3.07
N GLU A 37 10.53 -11.86 -3.20
CA GLU A 37 11.66 -11.64 -2.28
C GLU A 37 12.41 -10.34 -2.61
N VAL A 38 11.71 -9.21 -2.58
CA VAL A 38 12.29 -7.87 -2.82
C VAL A 38 11.97 -6.91 -1.69
N GLY A 39 12.73 -5.83 -1.60
CA GLY A 39 12.53 -4.80 -0.58
C GLY A 39 11.14 -4.16 -0.64
N ILE A 40 10.63 -3.70 0.50
CA ILE A 40 9.27 -3.14 0.67
C ILE A 40 8.97 -2.01 -0.34
N LYS A 41 9.98 -1.18 -0.67
CA LYS A 41 9.84 -0.10 -1.66
C LYS A 41 9.57 -0.62 -3.08
N ILE A 42 10.19 -1.75 -3.45
CA ILE A 42 9.98 -2.38 -4.77
C ILE A 42 8.62 -3.09 -4.77
N LYS A 43 8.28 -3.86 -3.72
CA LYS A 43 6.96 -4.48 -3.59
C LYS A 43 5.82 -3.46 -3.74
N ARG A 44 5.94 -2.30 -3.10
CA ARG A 44 4.97 -1.21 -3.23
C ARG A 44 4.83 -0.70 -4.66
N GLN A 45 5.94 -0.57 -5.40
CA GLN A 45 5.89 -0.14 -6.80
C GLN A 45 5.24 -1.21 -7.68
N ILE A 46 5.58 -2.48 -7.49
CA ILE A 46 4.95 -3.59 -8.23
C ILE A 46 3.44 -3.62 -7.95
N ALA A 47 3.02 -3.50 -6.69
CA ALA A 47 1.60 -3.41 -6.34
C ALA A 47 0.90 -2.16 -6.92
N GLY A 48 1.66 -1.11 -7.25
CA GLY A 48 1.14 0.08 -7.92
C GLY A 48 1.10 -0.02 -9.45
N TRP A 49 1.87 -0.93 -10.05
CA TRP A 49 1.96 -1.12 -11.51
C TRP A 49 1.21 -2.36 -12.00
N ASP A 50 1.17 -3.42 -11.20
CA ASP A 50 0.55 -4.70 -11.53
C ASP A 50 -0.69 -4.93 -10.67
N HIS A 51 -1.86 -4.80 -11.32
CA HIS A 51 -3.14 -4.95 -10.64
C HIS A 51 -3.38 -6.40 -10.18
N SER A 52 -2.88 -7.39 -10.91
CA SER A 52 -2.99 -8.81 -10.53
C SER A 52 -2.27 -9.10 -9.21
N HIS A 53 -1.08 -8.53 -9.04
CA HIS A 53 -0.30 -8.62 -7.81
C HIS A 53 -0.97 -7.87 -6.66
N LEU A 54 -1.57 -6.71 -6.92
CA LEU A 54 -2.37 -5.99 -5.94
C LEU A 54 -3.57 -6.83 -5.44
N LEU A 55 -4.32 -7.47 -6.34
CA LEU A 55 -5.45 -8.32 -5.98
C LEU A 55 -5.01 -9.53 -5.15
N LYS A 56 -3.87 -10.13 -5.50
CA LYS A 56 -3.25 -11.22 -4.73
C LYS A 56 -2.85 -10.77 -3.32
N LEU A 57 -2.22 -9.60 -3.21
CA LEU A 57 -1.87 -8.96 -1.94
C LEU A 57 -3.08 -8.70 -1.04
N LEU A 58 -4.22 -8.35 -1.64
CA LEU A 58 -5.48 -8.11 -0.94
C LEU A 58 -6.27 -9.40 -0.62
N GLY A 59 -5.78 -10.57 -1.06
CA GLY A 59 -6.47 -11.84 -0.88
C GLY A 59 -7.79 -11.94 -1.67
N LEU A 60 -7.93 -11.15 -2.74
CA LEU A 60 -9.13 -11.08 -3.58
C LEU A 60 -9.07 -12.03 -4.79
N THR A 61 -7.97 -12.76 -4.96
CA THR A 61 -7.83 -13.83 -5.95
C THR A 61 -7.94 -15.20 -5.28
N PRO A 62 -8.64 -16.18 -5.90
CA PRO A 62 -8.67 -17.57 -5.45
C PRO A 62 -7.32 -18.27 -5.61
#